data_AF-A0AA38JFI0-F1
#
_entry.id   AF-A0AA38JFI0-F1
#
_cell.length_a   1.000
_cell.length_b   1.000
_cell.length_c   1.000
_cell.angle_alpha   90.00
_cell.angle_beta   90.00
_cell.angle_gamma   90.00
#
_symmetry.space_group_name_H-M   'P 1'
#
loop_
_entity.id
_entity.type
_entity.pdbx_description
1 polymer ?
#
loop_
_entity_poly.entity_id
_entity_poly.type
_entity_poly.pdbx_seq_one_letter_code
_entity_poly.pdbx_strand_id
1 'polypeptide(L)'
;MMLFRLSQVAPAAVSQRLDEATPQLEKTMKGATVTKDIVKQDLERAAELQRSALRAVAALSKIGAGVSPKYDAFTKDLKKNSMWGAELKELIG
;
A
#
# COMPACT_ATOMS: atom_id res chain seq x y z
N MET A 1 5.06 -8.06 -4.51
CA MET A 1 4.37 -8.19 -5.82
C MET A 1 3.26 -9.25 -5.89
N MET A 2 3.18 -10.25 -5.00
CA MET A 2 2.09 -11.24 -5.07
C MET A 2 0.69 -10.63 -4.91
N LEU A 3 0.51 -9.68 -3.98
CA LEU A 3 -0.79 -9.05 -3.73
C LEU A 3 -1.35 -8.28 -4.95
N PHE A 4 -0.47 -7.61 -5.69
CA PHE A 4 -0.80 -6.95 -6.96
C PHE A 4 -1.26 -7.95 -8.03
N ARG A 5 -0.65 -9.14 -8.10
CA ARG A 5 -1.08 -10.20 -9.02
C ARG A 5 -2.42 -10.79 -8.59
N LEU A 6 -2.60 -11.02 -7.29
CA LEU A 6 -3.86 -11.54 -6.74
C LEU A 6 -5.04 -10.60 -6.98
N SER A 7 -4.82 -9.28 -6.96
CA SER A 7 -5.88 -8.31 -7.27
C SER A 7 -6.38 -8.42 -8.72
N GLN A 8 -5.59 -9.01 -9.63
CA GLN A 8 -5.98 -9.26 -11.02
C GLN A 8 -6.59 -10.65 -11.21
N VAL A 9 -6.03 -11.66 -10.52
CA VAL A 9 -6.40 -13.07 -10.70
C VAL A 9 -7.64 -13.46 -9.89
N ALA A 10 -7.84 -12.86 -8.71
CA ALA A 10 -8.98 -13.15 -7.83
C ALA A 10 -9.56 -11.89 -7.16
N PRO A 11 -10.09 -10.90 -7.94
CA PRO A 11 -10.50 -9.60 -7.41
C PRO A 11 -11.53 -9.68 -6.28
N ALA A 12 -12.54 -10.54 -6.43
CA ALA A 12 -13.64 -10.68 -5.46
C ALA A 12 -13.17 -11.27 -4.13
N ALA A 13 -12.29 -12.26 -4.15
CA ALA A 13 -11.74 -12.86 -2.93
C ALA A 13 -10.81 -11.88 -2.20
N VAL A 14 -10.03 -11.11 -2.96
CA VAL A 14 -9.10 -10.12 -2.40
C VAL A 14 -9.85 -8.93 -1.80
N SER A 15 -10.88 -8.41 -2.48
CA SER A 15 -11.64 -7.24 -1.99
C SER A 15 -12.32 -7.50 -0.64
N GLN A 16 -12.81 -8.72 -0.42
CA GLN A 16 -13.41 -9.15 0.85
C GLN A 16 -12.43 -9.21 2.03
N ARG A 17 -11.11 -9.26 1.76
CA ARG A 17 -10.06 -9.40 2.78
C ARG A 17 -9.23 -8.12 2.97
N LEU A 18 -9.67 -7.00 2.39
CA LEU A 18 -8.94 -5.74 2.45
C LEU A 18 -8.82 -5.20 3.89
N ASP A 19 -9.85 -5.36 4.72
CA ASP A 19 -9.80 -4.91 6.12
C ASP A 19 -8.69 -5.63 6.92
N GLU A 20 -8.46 -6.92 6.61
CA GLU A 20 -7.41 -7.73 7.22
C GLU A 20 -6.01 -7.34 6.72
N ALA A 21 -5.89 -7.02 5.43
CA ALA A 21 -4.62 -6.61 4.82
C ALA A 21 -4.22 -5.16 5.18
N THR A 22 -5.18 -4.28 5.43
CA THR A 22 -4.95 -2.83 5.61
C THR A 22 -3.92 -2.50 6.69
N PRO A 23 -3.94 -3.06 7.92
CA PRO A 23 -2.94 -2.78 8.96
C PRO A 23 -1.50 -3.09 8.53
N GLN A 24 -1.31 -4.14 7.73
CA GLN A 24 0.01 -4.54 7.25
C GLN A 24 0.52 -3.55 6.18
N LEU A 25 -0.38 -3.08 5.32
CA LEU A 25 -0.09 -2.04 4.33
C LEU A 25 0.23 -0.71 5.00
N GLU A 26 -0.56 -0.29 5.99
CA GLU A 26 -0.31 0.92 6.79
C GLU A 26 1.06 0.86 7.46
N LYS A 27 1.39 -0.26 8.11
CA LYS A 27 2.70 -0.45 8.74
C LYS A 27 3.83 -0.35 7.73
N THR A 28 3.66 -0.94 6.55
CA THR A 28 4.65 -0.90 5.47
C THR A 28 4.85 0.53 4.97
N MET A 29 3.77 1.27 4.75
CA MET A 29 3.84 2.65 4.25
C MET A 29 4.46 3.64 5.25
N LYS A 30 4.49 3.35 6.55
CA LYS A 30 5.24 4.14 7.55
C LYS A 30 6.76 4.08 7.36
N GLY A 31 7.28 3.08 6.63
CA GLY A 31 8.71 2.94 6.35
C GLY A 31 9.52 2.41 7.54
N ALA A 32 10.84 2.36 7.38
CA ALA A 32 11.74 1.93 8.43
C ALA A 32 11.94 3.02 9.50
N THR A 33 11.93 2.61 10.77
CA THR A 33 12.33 3.48 11.88
C THR A 33 13.85 3.58 11.91
N VAL A 34 14.38 4.81 11.88
CA VAL A 34 15.83 5.03 11.96
C VAL A 34 16.31 4.74 13.38
N THR A 35 17.10 3.68 13.55
CA THR A 35 17.76 3.31 14.81
C THR A 35 19.29 3.42 14.66
N LYS A 36 20.05 3.31 15.75
CA LYS A 36 21.52 3.39 15.69
C LYS A 36 22.16 2.32 14.80
N ASP A 37 21.52 1.16 14.69
CA ASP A 37 22.03 0.02 13.93
C ASP A 37 21.53 -0.01 12.48
N ILE A 38 20.66 0.93 12.08
CA ILE A 38 20.15 0.94 10.71
C ILE A 38 21.24 1.38 9.74
N VAL A 39 21.50 0.57 8.72
CA VAL A 39 22.45 0.92 7.67
C VAL A 39 21.74 1.42 6.43
N LYS A 40 22.47 2.12 5.55
CA LYS A 40 21.93 2.68 4.30
C LYS A 40 21.18 1.64 3.46
N GLN A 41 21.69 0.42 3.39
CA GLN A 41 21.06 -0.67 2.64
C GLN A 41 19.67 -1.06 3.19
N ASP A 42 19.44 -0.96 4.50
CA ASP A 42 18.14 -1.25 5.10
C ASP A 42 17.12 -0.17 4.75
N LEU A 43 17.55 1.09 4.73
CA LEU A 43 16.73 2.22 4.29
C LEU A 43 16.33 2.09 2.82
N GLU A 44 17.28 1.71 1.95
CA GLU A 44 17.02 1.47 0.53
C GLU A 44 16.03 0.31 0.32
N ARG A 45 16.21 -0.79 1.07
CA ARG A 45 15.28 -1.94 1.04
C ARG A 45 13.89 -1.55 1.52
N ALA A 46 13.79 -0.75 2.59
CA ALA A 46 12.51 -0.28 3.11
C ALA A 46 11.80 0.67 2.13
N ALA A 47 12.55 1.57 1.49
CA ALA A 47 12.02 2.47 0.47
C ALA A 47 11.49 1.69 -0.75
N GLU A 48 12.19 0.66 -1.20
CA GLU A 48 11.70 -0.18 -2.31
C GLU A 48 10.48 -1.01 -1.89
N LEU A 49 10.44 -1.48 -0.64
CA LEU A 49 9.25 -2.14 -0.10
C LEU A 49 8.04 -1.19 -0.06
N GLN A 50 8.23 0.08 0.32
CA GLN A 50 7.17 1.10 0.28
C GLN A 50 6.67 1.34 -1.15
N ARG A 51 7.56 1.46 -2.15
CA ARG A 51 7.14 1.58 -3.56
C ARG A 51 6.38 0.35 -4.04
N SER A 52 6.84 -0.85 -3.68
CA SER A 52 6.11 -2.09 -4.00
C SER A 52 4.74 -2.13 -3.35
N ALA A 53 4.61 -1.67 -2.09
CA ALA A 53 3.34 -1.61 -1.39
C ALA A 53 2.40 -0.59 -2.05
N LEU A 54 2.92 0.58 -2.43
CA LEU A 54 2.16 1.62 -3.13
C LEU A 54 1.52 1.11 -4.43
N ARG A 55 2.28 0.37 -5.24
CA ARG A 55 1.77 -0.26 -6.47
C ARG A 55 0.66 -1.27 -6.17
N ALA A 56 0.80 -2.04 -5.10
CA ALA A 56 -0.25 -2.97 -4.68
C ALA A 56 -1.51 -2.22 -4.24
N VAL A 57 -1.37 -1.17 -3.42
CA VAL A 57 -2.49 -0.31 -2.99
C VAL A 57 -3.22 0.28 -4.20
N ALA A 58 -2.50 0.81 -5.18
CA ALA A 58 -3.14 1.36 -6.38
C ALA A 58 -3.99 0.30 -7.12
N ALA A 59 -3.50 -0.94 -7.24
CA ALA A 59 -4.25 -2.02 -7.87
C ALA A 59 -5.45 -2.48 -7.04
N LEU A 60 -5.31 -2.55 -5.71
CA LEU A 60 -6.40 -2.88 -4.80
C LEU A 60 -7.51 -1.83 -4.80
N SER A 61 -7.17 -0.54 -4.94
CA SER A 61 -8.14 0.55 -5.04
C SER A 61 -9.09 0.41 -6.23
N LYS A 62 -8.70 -0.33 -7.28
CA LYS A 62 -9.56 -0.59 -8.46
C LYS A 62 -10.60 -1.68 -8.20
N ILE A 63 -10.38 -2.54 -7.21
CA ILE A 63 -11.23 -3.72 -6.94
C ILE A 63 -11.97 -3.65 -5.59
N GLY A 64 -11.56 -2.73 -4.71
CA GLY A 64 -12.00 -2.66 -3.32
C GLY A 64 -12.81 -1.42 -2.93
N ALA A 65 -13.06 -0.50 -3.88
CA ALA A 65 -13.75 0.75 -3.59
C ALA A 65 -15.14 0.50 -2.98
N GLY A 66 -15.38 1.00 -1.77
CA GLY A 66 -16.65 0.83 -1.07
C GLY A 66 -16.89 -0.55 -0.45
N VAL A 67 -15.95 -1.49 -0.58
CA VAL A 67 -16.03 -2.83 0.02
C VAL A 67 -15.47 -2.83 1.45
N SER A 68 -14.44 -2.01 1.70
CA SER A 68 -13.71 -1.95 2.97
C SER A 68 -13.56 -0.49 3.42
N PRO A 69 -14.37 -0.03 4.39
CA PRO A 69 -14.29 1.34 4.91
C PRO A 69 -12.91 1.69 5.48
N LYS A 70 -12.21 0.69 6.06
CA LYS A 70 -10.86 0.87 6.61
C LYS A 70 -9.85 1.11 5.50
N TYR A 71 -9.92 0.32 4.42
CA TYR A 71 -9.06 0.49 3.27
C TYR A 71 -9.32 1.83 2.57
N ASP A 72 -10.59 2.23 2.45
CA ASP A 72 -10.97 3.53 1.89
C ASP A 72 -10.43 4.69 2.73
N ALA A 73 -10.48 4.60 4.07
CA ALA A 73 -9.89 5.60 4.96
C ALA A 73 -8.36 5.66 4.78
N PHE A 74 -7.69 4.51 4.79
CA PHE A 74 -6.25 4.41 4.57
C PHE A 74 -5.82 5.03 3.23
N THR A 75 -6.49 4.70 2.13
CA THR A 75 -6.15 5.26 0.80
C THR A 75 -6.42 6.76 0.73
N LYS A 76 -7.47 7.25 1.40
CA LYS A 76 -7.75 8.69 1.50
C LYS A 76 -6.65 9.44 2.24
N ASP A 77 -6.13 8.87 3.32
CA ASP A 77 -5.01 9.46 4.05
C ASP A 77 -3.71 9.37 3.26
N LEU A 78 -3.48 8.26 2.56
CA LEU A 78 -2.31 8.09 1.71
C LEU A 78 -2.30 9.07 0.52
N LYS A 79 -3.46 9.38 -0.06
CA LYS A 79 -3.61 10.42 -1.11
C LYS A 79 -3.24 11.83 -0.63
N LYS A 80 -3.31 12.10 0.68
CA LYS A 80 -2.92 13.39 1.29
C LYS A 80 -1.46 13.41 1.71
N ASN A 81 -0.79 12.26 1.75
CA ASN A 81 0.60 12.16 2.14
C ASN A 81 1.48 12.92 1.12
N SER A 82 2.36 13.78 1.61
CA SER A 82 3.22 14.63 0.76
C SER A 82 4.24 13.83 -0.06
N MET A 83 4.63 12.65 0.40
CA MET A 83 5.62 11.80 -0.25
C MET A 83 4.98 10.89 -1.31
N TRP A 84 3.85 10.27 -0.99
CA TRP A 84 3.27 9.21 -1.82
C TRP A 84 1.95 9.59 -2.51
N GLY A 85 1.31 10.69 -2.11
CA GLY A 85 -0.03 11.03 -2.58
C GLY A 85 -0.10 11.34 -4.08
N ALA A 86 0.95 11.96 -4.64
CA ALA A 86 1.03 12.24 -6.08
C ALA A 86 1.21 10.94 -6.88
N GLU A 87 2.19 10.12 -6.52
CA GLU A 87 2.47 8.84 -7.18
C GLU A 87 1.27 7.87 -7.09
N LEU A 88 0.58 7.83 -5.95
CA LEU A 88 -0.63 7.02 -5.80
C LEU A 88 -1.73 7.43 -6.78
N LYS A 89 -1.94 8.73 -6.97
CA LYS A 89 -2.96 9.24 -7.91
C LYS A 89 -2.60 8.84 -9.34
N GLU A 90 -1.35 9.02 -9.72
CA GLU A 90 -0.85 8.62 -11.04
C GLU A 90 -1.03 7.12 -11.31
N LEU A 91 -0.73 6.27 -10.33
CA LEU A 91 -0.87 4.81 -10.46
C LEU A 91 -2.33 4.33 -10.55
N ILE A 92 -3.25 5.04 -9.91
CA ILE A 92 -4.68 4.71 -9.98
C ILE A 92 -5.24 5.08 -11.35
N GLY A 93 -4.78 6.19 -11.94
CA GLY A 93 -5.32 6.77 -13.17
C GLY A 93 -6.41 7.79 -12.86
#